data_AF-A0A7S2HZL1-F1
#
_entry.id   AF-A0A7S2HZL1-F1
#
_cell.length_a   1.000
_cell.length_b   1.000
_cell.length_c   1.000
_cell.angle_alpha   90.00
_cell.angle_beta   90.00
_cell.angle_gamma   90.00
#
_symmetry.space_group_name_H-M   'P 1'
#
loop_
_entity.id
_entity.type
_entity.pdbx_description
1 polymer ?
#
loop_
_entity_poly.entity_id
_entity_poly.type
_entity_poly.pdbx_seq_one_letter_code
_entity_poly.pdbx_strand_id
1 'polypeptide(L)'
;MMQQSNNNNNNSFDIRRRDRMSIKKKKLRKKAKHALYGLTLAFLLAELLLDVPSMGSRFLKGTMSREALHASDGHMTISRKNKLLYVHVPKTGGTTMEHSSLFDDARDYHPLGGHHPVSEMLGNAYERKLTHFVKTAHIRHPCDRFLSAFNYLQKSGNDGDKAFAQKYNIDTQTIDEFISNFNTHTTTNDEQTEEEVEPWDPYEIKHFIPQVEYVFYTHDGTNANRERARDKPDGTFGLDVLMCTEQWEEGFTRLEAALGGGGDVIPQEVKTARENSLEHMTCADLTEESRATLERVYAMDYCVFDYPPLPLPPPSTEEGGEDAAPVSSCVGEYTTPEMFTSKYKQCLMEHKPEQAAKKPEAVWPVTYLARLSRIANPEGERDDDSYGADDDELAAYLEEGLPP
;
A
#
# COMPACT_ATOMS: atom_id res chain seq x y z
N MET A 1 18.57 47.15 97.77
CA MET A 1 17.12 46.91 97.61
C MET A 1 16.61 47.77 96.48
N MET A 2 15.71 47.20 95.65
CA MET A 2 14.87 47.83 94.62
C MET A 2 15.55 48.43 93.37
N GLN A 3 15.37 47.75 92.23
CA GLN A 3 14.45 48.18 91.16
C GLN A 3 14.43 47.15 90.01
N GLN A 4 13.32 46.44 89.87
CA GLN A 4 12.92 45.75 88.63
C GLN A 4 11.40 45.84 88.52
N SER A 5 10.89 46.55 87.52
CA SER A 5 9.60 46.29 86.84
C SER A 5 9.36 47.35 85.79
N ASN A 6 9.32 46.96 84.51
CA ASN A 6 8.30 47.33 83.52
C ASN A 6 8.83 47.11 82.10
N ASN A 7 8.55 45.95 81.53
CA ASN A 7 8.48 45.84 80.07
C ASN A 7 7.70 44.59 79.66
N ASN A 8 6.35 44.63 79.67
CA ASN A 8 5.58 43.47 79.25
C ASN A 8 4.15 43.74 78.73
N ASN A 9 3.93 44.82 77.95
CA ASN A 9 2.58 45.10 77.41
C ASN A 9 2.47 45.34 75.88
N ASN A 10 3.54 45.19 75.09
CA ASN A 10 3.47 45.46 73.64
C ASN A 10 3.29 44.21 72.73
N ASN A 11 3.31 42.98 73.25
CA ASN A 11 3.23 41.75 72.42
C ASN A 11 1.81 41.24 72.10
N SER A 12 0.76 41.73 72.77
CA SER A 12 -0.61 41.20 72.61
C SER A 12 -1.32 41.70 71.34
N PHE A 13 -0.99 42.92 70.87
CA PHE A 13 -1.66 43.52 69.71
C PHE A 13 -1.20 42.95 68.37
N ASP A 14 0.07 42.52 68.26
CA ASP A 14 0.62 42.02 66.98
C ASP A 14 0.16 40.59 66.65
N ILE A 15 -0.09 39.75 67.68
CA ILE A 15 -0.60 38.37 67.50
C ILE A 15 -2.02 38.38 66.90
N ARG A 16 -2.92 39.23 67.42
CA ARG A 16 -4.31 39.32 66.91
C ARG A 16 -4.39 39.82 65.46
N ARG A 17 -3.40 40.62 65.01
CA ARG A 17 -3.36 41.13 63.63
C ARG A 17 -2.88 40.05 62.65
N ARG A 18 -1.90 39.22 63.06
CA ARG A 18 -1.43 38.07 62.26
C ARG A 18 -2.50 37.02 62.04
N ASP A 19 -3.30 36.71 63.06
CA ASP A 19 -4.38 35.71 62.93
C ASP A 19 -5.50 36.17 61.99
N ARG A 20 -5.89 37.46 62.04
CA ARG A 20 -6.87 38.01 61.10
C ARG A 20 -6.37 38.00 59.65
N MET A 21 -5.08 38.24 59.40
CA MET A 21 -4.51 38.15 58.06
C MET A 21 -4.42 36.70 57.55
N SER A 22 -4.14 35.73 58.43
CA SER A 22 -4.12 34.30 58.08
C SER A 22 -5.50 33.80 57.64
N ILE A 23 -6.57 34.17 58.36
CA ILE A 23 -7.94 33.79 58.01
C ILE A 23 -8.37 34.41 56.68
N LYS A 24 -8.05 35.69 56.43
CA LYS A 24 -8.34 36.35 55.14
C LYS A 24 -7.61 35.69 53.97
N LYS A 25 -6.32 35.35 54.12
CA LYS A 25 -5.54 34.63 53.09
C LYS A 25 -6.11 33.23 52.80
N LYS A 26 -6.53 32.48 53.82
CA LYS A 26 -7.17 31.16 53.65
C LYS A 26 -8.49 31.27 52.89
N LYS A 27 -9.33 32.26 53.20
CA LYS A 27 -10.59 32.52 52.47
C LYS A 27 -10.33 32.92 51.01
N LEU A 28 -9.32 33.75 50.76
CA LEU A 28 -8.96 34.17 49.40
C LEU A 28 -8.44 32.99 48.55
N ARG A 29 -7.57 32.15 49.11
CA ARG A 29 -7.07 30.93 48.45
C ARG A 29 -8.20 29.94 48.12
N LYS A 30 -9.17 29.78 49.02
CA LYS A 30 -10.35 28.93 48.75
C LYS A 30 -11.15 29.48 47.57
N LYS A 31 -11.41 30.80 47.51
CA LYS A 31 -12.12 31.41 46.38
C LYS A 31 -11.37 31.27 45.06
N ALA A 32 -10.05 31.47 45.06
CA ALA A 32 -9.21 31.30 43.87
C ALA A 32 -9.25 29.86 43.32
N LYS A 33 -9.25 28.85 44.20
CA LYS A 33 -9.40 27.45 43.77
C LYS A 33 -10.75 27.16 43.11
N HIS A 34 -11.85 27.68 43.66
CA HIS A 34 -13.18 27.49 43.05
C HIS A 34 -13.30 28.21 41.70
N ALA A 35 -12.71 29.41 41.58
CA ALA A 35 -12.65 30.12 40.31
C ALA A 35 -11.84 29.33 39.26
N LEU A 36 -10.69 28.77 39.66
CA LEU A 36 -9.88 27.93 38.78
C LEU A 36 -10.64 26.68 38.32
N TYR A 37 -11.31 25.96 39.23
CA TYR A 37 -12.13 24.80 38.86
C TYR A 37 -13.29 25.17 37.93
N GLY A 38 -13.95 26.32 38.17
CA GLY A 38 -15.00 26.82 37.28
C GLY A 38 -14.47 27.13 35.88
N LEU A 39 -13.27 27.69 35.78
CA LEU A 39 -12.64 28.03 34.51
C LEU A 39 -12.17 26.78 33.75
N THR A 40 -11.59 25.80 34.45
CA THR A 40 -11.24 24.50 33.85
C THR A 40 -12.48 23.74 33.36
N LEU A 41 -13.57 23.72 34.15
CA LEU A 41 -14.81 23.08 33.73
C LEU A 41 -15.44 23.80 32.53
N ALA A 42 -15.42 25.13 32.51
CA ALA A 42 -15.90 25.91 31.38
C ALA A 42 -15.08 25.64 30.11
N PHE A 43 -13.75 25.50 30.23
CA PHE A 43 -12.88 25.14 29.11
C PHE A 43 -13.18 23.74 28.56
N LEU A 44 -13.31 22.74 29.44
CA LEU A 44 -13.69 21.37 29.02
C LEU A 44 -15.08 21.32 28.38
N LEU A 45 -16.04 22.08 28.90
CA LEU A 45 -17.37 22.18 28.29
C LEU A 45 -17.34 22.92 26.95
N ALA A 46 -16.49 23.94 26.81
CA ALA A 46 -16.32 24.65 25.54
C ALA A 46 -15.67 23.74 24.49
N GLU A 47 -14.64 22.97 24.83
CA GLU A 47 -14.05 21.97 23.93
C GLU A 47 -15.09 20.92 23.52
N LEU A 48 -15.87 20.40 24.48
CA LEU A 48 -16.94 19.45 24.18
C LEU A 48 -17.99 20.06 23.24
N LEU A 49 -18.43 21.30 23.49
CA LEU A 49 -19.46 21.99 22.70
C LEU A 49 -18.97 22.42 21.31
N LEU A 50 -17.68 22.76 21.15
CA LEU A 50 -17.09 23.05 19.85
C LEU A 50 -16.99 21.79 18.98
N ASP A 51 -16.96 20.60 19.58
CA ASP A 51 -16.95 19.33 18.86
C ASP A 51 -18.38 18.77 18.59
N VAL A 52 -19.42 19.28 19.25
CA VAL A 52 -20.82 18.84 19.04
C VAL A 52 -21.32 19.02 17.60
N PRO A 53 -21.02 20.11 16.85
CA PRO A 53 -21.40 20.20 15.44
C PRO A 53 -20.72 19.13 14.57
N SER A 54 -19.46 18.79 14.89
CA SER A 54 -18.68 17.74 14.22
C SER A 54 -19.27 16.36 14.53
N MET A 55 -19.60 16.10 15.79
CA MET A 55 -20.24 14.87 16.24
C MET A 55 -21.67 14.72 15.71
N GLY A 56 -22.46 15.79 15.70
CA GLY A 56 -23.84 15.80 15.22
C GLY A 56 -23.92 15.51 13.72
N SER A 57 -23.01 16.08 12.93
CA SER A 57 -22.84 15.75 11.50
C SER A 57 -22.49 14.26 11.30
N ARG A 58 -21.59 13.71 12.13
CA ARG A 58 -21.20 12.28 12.06
C ARG A 58 -22.31 11.33 12.50
N PHE A 59 -23.14 11.73 13.46
CA PHE A 59 -24.23 10.90 13.99
C PHE A 59 -25.52 11.00 13.16
N LEU A 60 -25.75 12.14 12.49
CA LEU A 60 -26.92 12.38 11.63
C LEU A 60 -26.68 12.08 10.15
N LYS A 61 -25.44 11.75 9.75
CA LYS A 61 -25.20 10.99 8.52
C LYS A 61 -25.87 9.63 8.72
N GLY A 62 -27.14 9.56 8.32
CA GLY A 62 -27.92 8.34 8.31
C GLY A 62 -27.09 7.22 7.72
N THR A 63 -27.27 6.00 8.23
CA THR A 63 -26.61 4.81 7.69
C THR A 63 -26.74 4.86 6.17
N MET A 64 -25.61 5.05 5.47
CA MET A 64 -25.60 4.99 4.01
C MET A 64 -26.33 3.73 3.60
N SER A 65 -27.23 3.85 2.63
CA SER A 65 -27.91 2.68 2.10
C SER A 65 -26.86 1.71 1.54
N ARG A 66 -27.24 0.44 1.40
CA ARG A 66 -26.33 -0.56 0.84
C ARG A 66 -25.88 -0.15 -0.57
N GLU A 67 -26.80 0.38 -1.37
CA GLU A 67 -26.58 0.91 -2.71
C GLU A 67 -25.56 2.05 -2.69
N ALA A 68 -25.71 3.02 -1.77
CA ALA A 68 -24.77 4.14 -1.66
C ALA A 68 -23.37 3.68 -1.25
N LEU A 69 -23.28 2.63 -0.43
CA LEU A 69 -22.01 2.02 -0.03
C LEU A 69 -21.33 1.32 -1.21
N HIS A 70 -22.05 0.51 -2.00
CA HIS A 70 -21.50 -0.10 -3.22
C HIS A 70 -21.14 0.94 -4.27
N ALA A 71 -21.97 1.96 -4.49
CA ALA A 71 -21.64 3.06 -5.41
C ALA A 71 -20.35 3.78 -4.99
N SER A 72 -20.09 3.92 -3.68
CA SER A 72 -18.84 4.50 -3.17
C SER A 72 -17.62 3.61 -3.33
N ASP A 73 -17.80 2.33 -3.72
CA ASP A 73 -16.69 1.41 -3.96
C ASP A 73 -16.08 1.56 -5.35
N GLY A 74 -16.78 2.22 -6.29
CA GLY A 74 -16.29 2.40 -7.66
C GLY A 74 -16.12 1.06 -8.36
N HIS A 75 -14.97 0.83 -9.01
CA HIS A 75 -14.67 -0.44 -9.69
C HIS A 75 -13.94 -1.45 -8.80
N MET A 76 -13.68 -1.10 -7.54
CA MET A 76 -12.83 -1.88 -6.64
C MET A 76 -13.43 -3.26 -6.31
N THR A 77 -12.56 -4.25 -6.16
CA THR A 77 -12.96 -5.63 -5.84
C THR A 77 -13.24 -5.78 -4.34
N ILE A 78 -14.43 -5.33 -3.90
CA ILE A 78 -14.87 -5.30 -2.51
C ILE A 78 -16.19 -6.07 -2.35
N SER A 79 -16.18 -7.13 -1.54
CA SER A 79 -17.39 -7.86 -1.14
C SER A 79 -17.82 -7.41 0.25
N ARG A 80 -19.00 -6.80 0.33
CA ARG A 80 -19.60 -6.38 1.60
C ARG A 80 -20.26 -7.54 2.32
N LYS A 81 -20.81 -8.49 1.57
CA LYS A 81 -21.36 -9.76 2.08
C LYS A 81 -20.30 -10.56 2.82
N ASN A 82 -19.12 -10.73 2.21
CA ASN A 82 -18.03 -11.53 2.79
C ASN A 82 -17.06 -10.72 3.65
N LYS A 83 -17.24 -9.39 3.74
CA LYS A 83 -16.31 -8.45 4.39
C LYS A 83 -14.88 -8.64 3.89
N LEU A 84 -14.73 -8.69 2.57
CA LEU A 84 -13.49 -8.99 1.87
C LEU A 84 -13.14 -7.83 0.93
N LEU A 85 -11.88 -7.42 0.94
CA LEU A 85 -11.29 -6.49 0.00
C LEU A 85 -10.13 -7.22 -0.69
N TYR A 86 -10.19 -7.28 -2.03
CA TYR A 86 -9.17 -7.92 -2.84
C TYR A 86 -8.39 -6.87 -3.64
N VAL A 87 -7.08 -6.76 -3.38
CA VAL A 87 -6.17 -5.93 -4.15
C VAL A 87 -5.71 -6.72 -5.37
N HIS A 88 -6.17 -6.34 -6.56
CA HIS A 88 -5.77 -6.99 -7.80
C HIS A 88 -4.41 -6.47 -8.26
N VAL A 89 -3.37 -7.22 -7.92
CA VAL A 89 -2.03 -7.06 -8.50
C VAL A 89 -2.03 -7.62 -9.92
N PRO A 90 -1.65 -6.84 -10.95
CA PRO A 90 -1.68 -7.30 -12.33
C PRO A 90 -0.94 -8.62 -12.53
N LYS A 91 -1.56 -9.52 -13.31
CA LYS A 91 -0.96 -10.79 -13.79
C LYS A 91 -0.59 -11.81 -12.71
N THR A 92 -1.24 -11.73 -11.55
CA THR A 92 -1.08 -12.70 -10.44
C THR A 92 -2.27 -13.67 -10.29
N GLY A 93 -3.18 -13.67 -11.27
CA GLY A 93 -4.40 -14.48 -11.24
C GLY A 93 -5.62 -13.77 -10.64
N GLY A 94 -5.58 -12.43 -10.52
CA GLY A 94 -6.67 -11.66 -9.92
C GLY A 94 -8.00 -11.73 -10.65
N THR A 95 -8.02 -11.86 -11.99
CA THR A 95 -9.27 -12.05 -12.75
C THR A 95 -10.06 -13.27 -12.28
N THR A 96 -9.40 -14.35 -11.87
CA THR A 96 -10.07 -15.52 -11.29
C THR A 96 -10.79 -15.16 -9.99
N MET A 97 -10.16 -14.36 -9.13
CA MET A 97 -10.77 -13.88 -7.89
C MET A 97 -11.95 -12.93 -8.16
N GLU A 98 -11.78 -11.99 -9.09
CA GLU A 98 -12.81 -11.02 -9.48
C GLU A 98 -14.04 -11.69 -10.08
N HIS A 99 -13.87 -12.77 -10.82
CA HIS A 99 -14.95 -13.53 -11.44
C HIS A 99 -15.59 -14.59 -10.53
N SER A 100 -15.10 -14.74 -9.31
CA SER A 100 -15.66 -15.69 -8.35
C SER A 100 -16.95 -15.21 -7.71
N SER A 101 -17.72 -16.15 -7.18
CA SER A 101 -18.95 -15.86 -6.41
C SER A 101 -18.70 -15.16 -5.06
N LEU A 102 -17.43 -14.92 -4.70
CA LEU A 102 -17.07 -14.09 -3.55
C LEU A 102 -17.52 -12.63 -3.72
N PHE A 103 -17.68 -12.15 -4.94
CA PHE A 103 -17.98 -10.75 -5.23
C PHE A 103 -19.32 -10.51 -5.93
N ASP A 104 -20.19 -11.53 -5.98
CA ASP A 104 -21.53 -11.40 -6.58
C ASP A 104 -22.34 -10.26 -5.97
N ASP A 105 -22.16 -10.00 -4.67
CA ASP A 105 -22.87 -8.94 -3.97
C ASP A 105 -22.51 -7.52 -4.43
N ALA A 106 -21.36 -7.35 -5.07
CA ALA A 106 -20.89 -6.07 -5.61
C ALA A 106 -21.14 -5.96 -7.13
N ARG A 107 -21.10 -7.10 -7.85
CA ARG A 107 -21.30 -7.16 -9.30
C ARG A 107 -22.67 -6.62 -9.75
N ASP A 108 -23.68 -6.74 -8.88
CA ASP A 108 -25.02 -6.18 -9.11
C ASP A 108 -25.06 -4.64 -9.14
N TYR A 109 -24.00 -3.97 -8.65
CA TYR A 109 -23.96 -2.52 -8.48
C TYR A 109 -22.95 -1.82 -9.38
N HIS A 110 -21.83 -2.47 -9.70
CA HIS A 110 -20.76 -1.92 -10.53
C HIS A 110 -19.92 -3.05 -11.16
N PRO A 111 -19.22 -2.78 -12.27
CA PRO A 111 -18.22 -3.72 -12.75
C PRO A 111 -17.08 -3.83 -11.74
N LEU A 112 -16.57 -5.04 -11.58
CA LEU A 112 -15.43 -5.35 -10.72
C LEU A 112 -14.17 -5.35 -11.56
N GLY A 113 -13.09 -4.79 -11.03
CA GLY A 113 -11.81 -4.78 -11.72
C GLY A 113 -10.84 -3.72 -11.23
N GLY A 114 -9.89 -3.43 -12.10
CA GLY A 114 -8.93 -2.36 -11.89
C GLY A 114 -7.74 -2.76 -11.02
N HIS A 115 -6.63 -2.09 -11.25
CA HIS A 115 -5.39 -2.31 -10.51
C HIS A 115 -5.21 -1.18 -9.49
N HIS A 116 -6.04 -1.20 -8.45
CA HIS A 116 -6.04 -0.19 -7.39
C HIS A 116 -5.08 -0.64 -6.27
N PRO A 117 -4.09 0.17 -5.88
CA PRO A 117 -3.25 -0.14 -4.73
C PRO A 117 -4.06 -0.09 -3.43
N VAL A 118 -3.57 -0.79 -2.40
CA VAL A 118 -4.24 -0.90 -1.11
C VAL A 118 -4.49 0.46 -0.45
N SER A 119 -3.58 1.43 -0.67
CA SER A 119 -3.68 2.80 -0.18
C SER A 119 -4.90 3.53 -0.75
N GLU A 120 -5.16 3.36 -2.04
CA GLU A 120 -6.32 3.92 -2.73
C GLU A 120 -7.61 3.23 -2.29
N MET A 121 -7.61 1.89 -2.27
CA MET A 121 -8.81 1.11 -1.91
C MET A 121 -9.29 1.40 -0.49
N LEU A 122 -8.37 1.69 0.43
CA LEU A 122 -8.66 2.04 1.82
C LEU A 122 -8.83 3.54 2.06
N GLY A 123 -8.82 4.36 1.00
CA GLY A 123 -9.21 5.75 1.08
C GLY A 123 -10.61 5.88 1.68
N ASN A 124 -10.73 6.64 2.78
CA ASN A 124 -11.98 6.81 3.55
C ASN A 124 -12.58 5.49 4.06
N ALA A 125 -11.73 4.52 4.42
CA ALA A 125 -12.18 3.21 4.90
C ALA A 125 -13.15 3.29 6.09
N TYR A 126 -13.02 4.30 6.96
CA TYR A 126 -13.94 4.49 8.08
C TYR A 126 -15.35 4.87 7.59
N GLU A 127 -15.46 5.86 6.72
CA GLU A 127 -16.71 6.32 6.11
C GLU A 127 -17.38 5.20 5.31
N ARG A 128 -16.57 4.42 4.58
CA ARG A 128 -17.02 3.29 3.75
C ARG A 128 -17.26 2.00 4.53
N LYS A 129 -17.00 2.01 5.85
CA LYS A 129 -17.15 0.87 6.79
C LYS A 129 -16.31 -0.36 6.41
N LEU A 130 -15.10 -0.14 5.91
CA LEU A 130 -14.15 -1.17 5.46
C LEU A 130 -13.10 -1.55 6.52
N THR A 131 -13.08 -0.86 7.66
CA THR A 131 -12.05 -1.05 8.72
C THR A 131 -11.94 -2.49 9.23
N HIS A 132 -13.03 -3.25 9.18
CA HIS A 132 -13.10 -4.63 9.66
C HIS A 132 -13.12 -5.67 8.54
N PHE A 133 -12.84 -5.27 7.30
CA PHE A 133 -12.78 -6.20 6.17
C PHE A 133 -11.43 -6.89 6.18
N VAL A 134 -11.42 -8.18 5.82
CA VAL A 134 -10.19 -8.90 5.49
C VAL A 134 -9.66 -8.35 4.18
N LYS A 135 -8.38 -7.97 4.16
CA LYS A 135 -7.66 -7.41 3.02
C LYS A 135 -6.69 -8.46 2.49
N THR A 136 -6.76 -8.77 1.21
CA THR A 136 -5.90 -9.79 0.61
C THR A 136 -5.47 -9.45 -0.80
N ALA A 137 -4.37 -10.05 -1.25
CA ALA A 137 -3.89 -9.96 -2.63
C ALA A 137 -3.22 -11.28 -3.04
N HIS A 138 -3.11 -11.52 -4.35
CA HIS A 138 -2.17 -12.47 -4.91
C HIS A 138 -0.92 -11.75 -5.39
N ILE A 139 0.24 -12.30 -5.06
CA ILE A 139 1.52 -12.00 -5.71
C ILE A 139 1.99 -13.21 -6.52
N ARG A 140 2.96 -12.98 -7.39
CA ARG A 140 3.58 -13.99 -8.25
C ARG A 140 5.07 -13.73 -8.35
N HIS A 141 5.86 -14.76 -8.66
CA HIS A 141 7.29 -14.60 -8.94
C HIS A 141 7.50 -13.44 -9.93
N PRO A 142 8.34 -12.42 -9.62
CA PRO A 142 8.38 -11.18 -10.38
C PRO A 142 8.66 -11.38 -11.87
N CYS A 143 9.57 -12.30 -12.19
CA CYS A 143 9.86 -12.63 -13.57
C CYS A 143 8.71 -13.38 -14.27
N ASP A 144 8.04 -14.36 -13.65
CA ASP A 144 6.89 -15.03 -14.29
C ASP A 144 5.71 -14.06 -14.50
N ARG A 145 5.51 -13.14 -13.56
CA ARG A 145 4.55 -12.05 -13.67
C ARG A 145 4.87 -11.16 -14.87
N PHE A 146 6.15 -10.78 -15.02
CA PHE A 146 6.63 -9.97 -16.15
C PHE A 146 6.39 -10.67 -17.49
N LEU A 147 6.74 -11.95 -17.61
CA LEU A 147 6.50 -12.73 -18.82
C LEU A 147 5.00 -12.83 -19.13
N SER A 148 4.15 -12.97 -18.10
CA SER A 148 2.71 -12.96 -18.27
C SER A 148 2.17 -11.60 -18.75
N ALA A 149 2.72 -10.49 -18.25
CA ALA A 149 2.38 -9.14 -18.69
C ALA A 149 2.77 -8.90 -20.15
N PHE A 150 4.02 -9.22 -20.51
CA PHE A 150 4.51 -9.08 -21.88
C PHE A 150 3.67 -9.89 -22.88
N ASN A 151 3.46 -11.18 -22.60
CA ASN A 151 2.63 -12.04 -23.46
C ASN A 151 1.19 -11.54 -23.59
N TYR A 152 0.65 -10.93 -22.53
CA TYR A 152 -0.68 -10.34 -22.56
C TYR A 152 -0.73 -9.13 -23.50
N LEU A 153 0.25 -8.23 -23.43
CA LEU A 153 0.34 -7.06 -24.32
C LEU A 153 0.57 -7.44 -25.79
N GLN A 154 1.23 -8.56 -26.06
CA GLN A 154 1.40 -9.04 -27.44
C GLN A 154 0.13 -9.64 -28.06
N LYS A 155 -0.75 -10.24 -27.24
CA LYS A 155 -1.87 -11.06 -27.73
C LYS A 155 -3.24 -10.45 -27.49
N SER A 156 -3.35 -9.60 -26.48
CA SER A 156 -4.59 -9.09 -25.93
C SER A 156 -4.36 -7.68 -25.37
N GLY A 157 -5.24 -7.21 -24.49
CA GLY A 157 -5.20 -5.83 -24.00
C GLY A 157 -6.58 -5.19 -24.09
N ASN A 158 -6.87 -4.30 -23.14
CA ASN A 158 -7.87 -3.26 -23.39
C ASN A 158 -7.30 -2.23 -24.40
N ASP A 159 -8.08 -1.21 -24.75
CA ASP A 159 -7.64 -0.27 -25.79
C ASP A 159 -6.44 0.59 -25.37
N GLY A 160 -6.33 0.91 -24.07
CA GLY A 160 -5.14 1.56 -23.51
C GLY A 160 -3.89 0.67 -23.59
N ASP A 161 -4.02 -0.62 -23.25
CA ASP A 161 -2.96 -1.62 -23.35
C ASP A 161 -2.47 -1.76 -24.80
N LYS A 162 -3.39 -1.83 -25.77
CA LYS A 162 -3.07 -1.92 -27.21
C LYS A 162 -2.38 -0.65 -27.71
N ALA A 163 -2.87 0.52 -27.32
CA ALA A 163 -2.26 1.79 -27.69
C ALA A 163 -0.83 1.90 -27.15
N PHE A 164 -0.62 1.49 -25.90
CA PHE A 164 0.72 1.40 -25.29
C PHE A 164 1.61 0.40 -26.02
N ALA A 165 1.12 -0.81 -26.30
CA ALA A 165 1.86 -1.83 -27.03
C ALA A 165 2.27 -1.35 -28.42
N GLN A 166 1.39 -0.64 -29.13
CA GLN A 166 1.68 -0.04 -30.43
C GLN A 166 2.67 1.13 -30.33
N LYS A 167 2.51 2.04 -29.35
CA LYS A 167 3.41 3.19 -29.12
C LYS A 167 4.87 2.73 -28.99
N TYR A 168 5.08 1.59 -28.34
CA TYR A 168 6.40 1.05 -28.06
C TYR A 168 6.77 -0.19 -28.87
N ASN A 169 6.00 -0.54 -29.91
CA ASN A 169 6.24 -1.71 -30.79
C ASN A 169 6.42 -3.04 -30.03
N ILE A 170 5.69 -3.26 -28.93
CA ILE A 170 5.82 -4.46 -28.08
C ILE A 170 5.37 -5.73 -28.83
N ASP A 171 4.41 -5.58 -29.73
CA ASP A 171 3.84 -6.64 -30.57
C ASP A 171 4.85 -7.27 -31.55
N THR A 172 5.91 -6.53 -31.90
CA THR A 172 6.95 -6.98 -32.84
C THR A 172 8.29 -7.33 -32.17
N GLN A 173 8.47 -6.96 -30.89
CA GLN A 173 9.70 -7.24 -30.14
C GLN A 173 9.74 -8.67 -29.59
N THR A 174 10.95 -9.19 -29.48
CA THR A 174 11.24 -10.32 -28.58
C THR A 174 11.24 -9.88 -27.12
N ILE A 175 11.09 -10.84 -26.20
CA ILE A 175 11.12 -10.54 -24.76
C ILE A 175 12.45 -9.94 -24.31
N ASP A 176 13.59 -10.43 -24.83
CA ASP A 176 14.91 -9.93 -24.48
C ASP A 176 15.14 -8.50 -25.00
N GLU A 177 14.70 -8.20 -26.23
CA GLU A 177 14.73 -6.83 -26.77
C GLU A 177 13.91 -5.89 -25.90
N PHE A 178 12.70 -6.29 -25.51
CA PHE A 178 11.84 -5.49 -24.64
C PHE A 178 12.48 -5.23 -23.27
N ILE A 179 13.12 -6.24 -22.66
CA ILE A 179 13.83 -6.09 -21.39
C ILE A 179 15.06 -5.19 -21.54
N SER A 180 15.77 -5.27 -22.65
CA SER A 180 16.97 -4.45 -22.89
C SER A 180 16.68 -2.94 -22.85
N ASN A 181 15.46 -2.52 -23.20
CA ASN A 181 15.00 -1.14 -23.12
C ASN A 181 14.95 -0.60 -21.68
N PHE A 182 14.90 -1.46 -20.64
CA PHE A 182 15.03 -1.00 -19.25
C PHE A 182 16.42 -0.44 -18.92
N ASN A 183 17.45 -0.79 -19.69
CA ASN A 183 18.82 -0.35 -19.43
C ASN A 183 19.18 0.96 -20.15
N THR A 184 18.50 1.30 -21.25
CA THR A 184 18.86 2.44 -22.12
C THR A 184 18.62 3.82 -21.50
N HIS A 185 17.82 3.90 -20.42
CA HIS A 185 17.55 5.15 -19.68
C HIS A 185 18.67 5.63 -18.76
N THR A 186 19.84 4.99 -18.78
CA THR A 186 20.89 5.27 -17.80
C THR A 186 22.03 6.16 -18.30
N THR A 187 22.10 6.50 -19.58
CA THR A 187 23.31 7.14 -20.15
C THR A 187 23.03 8.12 -21.29
N THR A 188 22.62 9.35 -20.99
CA THR A 188 22.80 10.49 -21.92
C THR A 188 23.35 11.70 -21.17
N ASN A 189 24.63 11.62 -20.78
CA ASN A 189 25.42 12.80 -20.39
C ASN A 189 26.19 13.40 -21.57
N ASP A 190 26.00 12.91 -22.80
CA ASP A 190 26.74 13.40 -23.96
C ASP A 190 25.93 14.44 -24.76
N GLU A 191 26.53 15.61 -24.83
CA GLU A 191 26.05 16.93 -25.23
C GLU A 191 25.68 17.09 -26.72
N GLN A 192 25.31 16.02 -27.44
CA GLN A 192 25.12 16.10 -28.90
C GLN A 192 23.83 15.48 -29.44
N THR A 193 23.01 16.38 -29.98
CA THR A 193 21.87 16.25 -30.91
C THR A 193 20.46 16.07 -30.32
N GLU A 194 19.64 17.10 -30.59
CA GLU A 194 18.35 17.48 -29.98
C GLU A 194 17.13 16.71 -30.52
N GLU A 195 17.23 15.42 -30.83
CA GLU A 195 16.01 14.64 -31.04
C GLU A 195 15.55 14.16 -29.67
N GLU A 196 14.62 14.92 -29.05
CA GLU A 196 13.94 14.57 -27.80
C GLU A 196 13.15 13.27 -28.02
N VAL A 197 13.84 12.13 -27.91
CA VAL A 197 13.17 10.84 -27.78
C VAL A 197 12.53 10.86 -26.40
N GLU A 198 11.19 10.90 -26.36
CA GLU A 198 10.41 10.80 -25.14
C GLU A 198 10.92 9.59 -24.33
N PRO A 199 11.36 9.79 -23.07
CA PRO A 199 11.95 8.72 -22.31
C PRO A 199 10.90 7.62 -22.09
N TRP A 200 11.24 6.39 -22.49
CA TRP A 200 10.41 5.24 -22.24
C TRP A 200 10.33 4.94 -20.74
N ASP A 201 9.15 5.10 -20.15
CA ASP A 201 8.88 4.68 -18.78
C ASP A 201 8.02 3.41 -18.78
N PRO A 202 8.59 2.23 -18.46
CA PRO A 202 7.83 1.00 -18.40
C PRO A 202 6.72 1.02 -17.34
N TYR A 203 6.78 1.95 -16.38
CA TYR A 203 5.79 2.11 -15.34
C TYR A 203 4.59 2.96 -15.75
N GLU A 204 4.58 3.52 -16.97
CA GLU A 204 3.38 4.13 -17.56
C GLU A 204 2.23 3.12 -17.66
N ILE A 205 2.54 1.83 -17.83
CA ILE A 205 1.54 0.76 -17.85
C ILE A 205 1.53 -0.02 -16.53
N LYS A 206 0.32 -0.18 -15.99
CA LYS A 206 0.08 -0.82 -14.67
C LYS A 206 0.66 -2.23 -14.58
N HIS A 207 0.76 -2.98 -15.70
CA HIS A 207 1.24 -4.36 -15.70
C HIS A 207 2.71 -4.55 -15.26
N PHE A 208 3.55 -3.52 -15.39
CA PHE A 208 4.97 -3.58 -15.03
C PHE A 208 5.30 -2.82 -13.73
N ILE A 209 4.31 -2.26 -13.04
CA ILE A 209 4.51 -1.66 -11.71
C ILE A 209 4.92 -2.76 -10.71
N PRO A 210 5.96 -2.58 -9.87
CA PRO A 210 6.34 -3.57 -8.86
C PRO A 210 5.17 -3.93 -7.92
N GLN A 211 5.09 -5.18 -7.51
CA GLN A 211 3.98 -5.69 -6.69
C GLN A 211 3.94 -5.02 -5.31
N VAL A 212 5.10 -4.66 -4.76
CA VAL A 212 5.18 -3.93 -3.48
C VAL A 212 4.37 -2.63 -3.49
N GLU A 213 4.26 -1.95 -4.64
CA GLU A 213 3.50 -0.69 -4.77
C GLU A 213 1.99 -0.88 -4.61
N TYR A 214 1.49 -2.10 -4.83
CA TYR A 214 0.08 -2.41 -4.66
C TYR A 214 -0.28 -2.77 -3.22
N VAL A 215 0.66 -3.35 -2.46
CA VAL A 215 0.36 -4.00 -1.17
C VAL A 215 0.96 -3.27 0.03
N PHE A 216 1.85 -2.31 -0.19
CA PHE A 216 2.37 -1.41 0.84
C PHE A 216 1.78 0.00 0.71
N TYR A 217 1.66 0.69 1.83
CA TYR A 217 1.43 2.13 1.83
C TYR A 217 2.71 2.84 1.42
N THR A 218 2.76 3.36 0.21
CA THR A 218 3.85 4.23 -0.25
C THR A 218 3.38 5.68 -0.32
N HIS A 219 4.18 6.61 0.23
CA HIS A 219 3.88 8.05 0.21
C HIS A 219 4.32 8.76 -1.08
N ASP A 220 4.91 8.02 -2.03
CA ASP A 220 5.39 8.52 -3.32
C ASP A 220 4.30 8.54 -4.41
N GLY A 221 3.13 7.95 -4.15
CA GLY A 221 1.98 7.99 -5.05
C GLY A 221 1.50 9.42 -5.34
N THR A 222 0.93 9.61 -6.53
CA THR A 222 0.32 10.86 -7.02
C THR A 222 -0.47 11.58 -5.93
N ASN A 223 -0.45 12.92 -5.96
CA ASN A 223 -0.94 13.83 -4.89
C ASN A 223 -2.30 13.45 -4.28
N ALA A 224 -3.21 12.83 -5.05
CA ALA A 224 -4.54 12.39 -4.60
C ALA A 224 -4.54 11.32 -3.49
N ASN A 225 -3.48 10.50 -3.39
CA ASN A 225 -3.36 9.45 -2.37
C ASN A 225 -2.71 9.95 -1.06
N ARG A 226 -2.02 11.08 -1.12
CA ARG A 226 -1.20 11.60 -0.02
C ARG A 226 -2.03 12.13 1.15
N GLU A 227 -3.19 12.73 0.88
CA GLU A 227 -4.10 13.19 1.96
C GLU A 227 -4.82 12.03 2.66
N ARG A 228 -5.08 10.93 1.96
CA ARG A 228 -5.87 9.79 2.46
C ARG A 228 -5.03 8.77 3.25
N ALA A 229 -3.73 8.70 2.98
CA ALA A 229 -2.80 7.79 3.64
C ALA A 229 -2.08 8.41 4.86
N ARG A 230 -2.40 9.65 5.27
CA ARG A 230 -1.66 10.40 6.31
C ARG A 230 -1.43 9.67 7.63
N ASP A 231 -2.34 8.76 7.99
CA ASP A 231 -2.29 8.08 9.30
C ASP A 231 -1.42 6.82 9.30
N LYS A 232 -0.93 6.36 8.14
CA LYS A 232 -0.09 5.16 8.02
C LYS A 232 1.34 5.55 7.66
N PRO A 233 2.35 5.07 8.41
CA PRO A 233 3.75 5.29 8.04
C PRO A 233 4.07 4.69 6.66
N ASP A 234 4.91 5.37 5.90
CA ASP A 234 5.48 4.86 4.65
C ASP A 234 6.10 3.47 4.83
N GLY A 235 5.90 2.60 3.84
CA GLY A 235 6.37 1.21 3.86
C GLY A 235 5.62 0.29 4.84
N THR A 236 4.43 0.68 5.32
CA THR A 236 3.57 -0.21 6.11
C THR A 236 2.85 -1.20 5.19
N PHE A 237 2.85 -2.48 5.55
CA PHE A 237 2.10 -3.50 4.80
C PHE A 237 0.58 -3.32 5.01
N GLY A 238 -0.18 -3.33 3.91
CA GLY A 238 -1.61 -2.98 3.93
C GLY A 238 -2.58 -4.15 3.94
N LEU A 239 -2.10 -5.40 3.89
CA LEU A 239 -2.96 -6.58 3.79
C LEU A 239 -2.99 -7.39 5.09
N ASP A 240 -4.07 -8.13 5.31
CA ASP A 240 -4.18 -9.12 6.38
C ASP A 240 -3.65 -10.49 5.90
N VAL A 241 -3.89 -10.84 4.63
CA VAL A 241 -3.45 -12.09 4.01
C VAL A 241 -2.72 -11.80 2.71
N LEU A 242 -1.53 -12.39 2.54
CA LEU A 242 -0.82 -12.41 1.28
C LEU A 242 -0.87 -13.84 0.73
N MET A 243 -1.34 -13.97 -0.50
CA MET A 243 -1.38 -15.24 -1.23
C MET A 243 -0.37 -15.21 -2.35
N CYS A 244 0.17 -16.36 -2.71
CA CYS A 244 1.05 -16.46 -3.87
C CYS A 244 0.48 -17.40 -4.90
N THR A 245 0.66 -17.02 -6.17
CA THR A 245 0.27 -17.85 -7.30
C THR A 245 0.95 -19.22 -7.25
N GLU A 246 2.21 -19.28 -6.81
CA GLU A 246 2.97 -20.53 -6.71
C GLU A 246 2.41 -21.47 -5.63
N GLN A 247 1.85 -20.90 -4.55
CA GLN A 247 1.32 -21.61 -3.37
C GLN A 247 -0.22 -21.46 -3.25
N TRP A 248 -0.92 -21.59 -4.38
CA TRP A 248 -2.36 -21.34 -4.52
C TRP A 248 -3.24 -21.90 -3.38
N GLU A 249 -3.17 -23.22 -3.13
CA GLU A 249 -3.98 -23.90 -2.11
C GLU A 249 -3.70 -23.42 -0.68
N GLU A 250 -2.43 -23.17 -0.37
CA GLU A 250 -2.02 -22.66 0.94
C GLU A 250 -2.51 -21.22 1.14
N GLY A 251 -2.45 -20.40 0.10
CA GLY A 251 -3.01 -19.04 0.09
C GLY A 251 -4.50 -19.04 0.45
N PHE A 252 -5.28 -19.90 -0.18
CA PHE A 252 -6.71 -20.02 0.14
C PHE A 252 -6.98 -20.56 1.53
N THR A 253 -6.19 -21.53 2.01
CA THR A 253 -6.30 -22.03 3.37
C THR A 253 -6.14 -20.89 4.39
N ARG A 254 -5.17 -19.99 4.17
CA ARG A 254 -4.95 -18.80 5.02
C ARG A 254 -6.09 -17.80 4.90
N LEU A 255 -6.60 -17.56 3.69
CA LEU A 255 -7.73 -16.66 3.46
C LEU A 255 -9.02 -17.18 4.14
N GLU A 256 -9.32 -18.47 4.03
CA GLU A 256 -10.46 -19.10 4.72
C GLU A 256 -10.36 -18.93 6.24
N ALA A 257 -9.17 -19.14 6.80
CA ALA A 257 -8.92 -18.93 8.22
C ALA A 257 -9.19 -17.45 8.62
N ALA A 258 -8.71 -16.49 7.83
CA ALA A 258 -8.94 -15.07 8.08
C ALA A 258 -10.43 -14.66 7.95
N LEU A 259 -11.19 -15.33 7.08
CA LEU A 259 -12.63 -15.12 6.90
C LEU A 259 -13.49 -15.86 7.94
N GLY A 260 -12.88 -16.53 8.93
CA GLY A 260 -13.59 -17.17 10.04
C GLY A 260 -13.69 -18.70 9.99
N GLY A 261 -12.93 -19.36 9.11
CA GLY A 261 -12.65 -20.80 9.20
C GLY A 261 -13.75 -21.77 8.77
N GLY A 262 -14.70 -21.35 7.92
CA GLY A 262 -15.63 -22.25 7.25
C GLY A 262 -15.08 -22.64 5.88
N GLY A 263 -14.68 -23.91 5.68
CA GLY A 263 -14.01 -24.41 4.47
C GLY A 263 -14.80 -24.33 3.14
N ASP A 264 -15.95 -23.63 3.14
CA ASP A 264 -16.83 -23.44 1.98
C ASP A 264 -16.97 -21.95 1.59
N VAL A 265 -16.20 -21.04 2.20
CA VAL A 265 -16.28 -19.61 1.83
C VAL A 265 -15.63 -19.37 0.48
N ILE A 266 -14.51 -20.04 0.18
CA ILE A 266 -13.82 -19.90 -1.11
C ILE A 266 -14.44 -20.89 -2.11
N PRO A 267 -15.00 -20.39 -3.23
CA PRO A 267 -15.63 -21.25 -4.21
C PRO A 267 -14.65 -22.21 -4.89
N GLN A 268 -15.08 -23.44 -5.16
CA GLN A 268 -14.23 -24.49 -5.73
C GLN A 268 -13.69 -24.10 -7.11
N GLU A 269 -14.45 -23.33 -7.89
CA GLU A 269 -14.04 -22.83 -9.21
C GLU A 269 -12.75 -22.00 -9.14
N VAL A 270 -12.52 -21.28 -8.04
CA VAL A 270 -11.31 -20.49 -7.83
C VAL A 270 -10.13 -21.40 -7.53
N LYS A 271 -10.35 -22.44 -6.72
CA LYS A 271 -9.30 -23.42 -6.35
C LYS A 271 -8.79 -24.17 -7.59
N THR A 272 -9.70 -24.59 -8.47
CA THR A 272 -9.35 -25.39 -9.66
C THR A 272 -8.87 -24.60 -10.88
N ALA A 273 -9.02 -23.26 -10.90
CA ALA A 273 -8.72 -22.45 -12.08
C ALA A 273 -7.24 -22.48 -12.52
N ARG A 274 -6.32 -22.87 -11.65
CA ARG A 274 -4.87 -22.85 -11.91
C ARG A 274 -4.42 -23.87 -12.95
N GLU A 275 -5.12 -25.00 -13.09
CA GLU A 275 -4.64 -26.13 -13.89
C GLU A 275 -4.51 -25.84 -15.40
N ASN A 276 -5.10 -24.74 -15.90
CA ASN A 276 -5.18 -24.44 -17.33
C ASN A 276 -4.26 -23.29 -17.81
N SER A 277 -3.38 -22.71 -16.98
CA SER A 277 -2.71 -21.42 -17.30
C SER A 277 -1.18 -21.43 -17.40
N LEU A 278 -0.53 -22.60 -17.46
CA LEU A 278 0.95 -22.71 -17.34
C LEU A 278 1.72 -22.94 -18.65
N GLU A 279 1.13 -22.82 -19.83
CA GLU A 279 1.88 -22.87 -21.11
C GLU A 279 2.61 -21.56 -21.45
N HIS A 280 3.23 -20.92 -20.45
CA HIS A 280 3.99 -19.69 -20.67
C HIS A 280 5.48 -19.95 -20.63
N MET A 281 6.23 -19.09 -21.34
CA MET A 281 7.68 -19.00 -21.17
C MET A 281 8.01 -18.89 -19.68
N THR A 282 9.07 -19.56 -19.30
CA THR A 282 9.61 -19.53 -17.95
C THR A 282 10.79 -18.58 -17.90
N CYS A 283 11.16 -18.16 -16.70
CA CYS A 283 12.35 -17.34 -16.54
C CYS A 283 13.67 -18.03 -16.89
N ALA A 284 13.66 -19.37 -17.01
CA ALA A 284 14.80 -20.12 -17.51
C ALA A 284 15.05 -19.85 -19.00
N ASP A 285 14.01 -19.44 -19.75
CA ASP A 285 14.09 -19.17 -21.18
C ASP A 285 14.72 -17.80 -21.50
N LEU A 286 14.86 -16.92 -20.51
CA LEU A 286 15.51 -15.61 -20.66
C LEU A 286 17.03 -15.71 -20.74
N THR A 287 17.64 -14.79 -21.47
CA THR A 287 19.10 -14.58 -21.40
C THR A 287 19.53 -14.17 -19.99
N GLU A 288 20.81 -14.42 -19.65
CA GLU A 288 21.37 -14.04 -18.35
C GLU A 288 21.28 -12.53 -18.10
N GLU A 289 21.52 -11.72 -19.13
CA GLU A 289 21.45 -10.26 -19.06
C GLU A 289 20.02 -9.75 -18.82
N SER A 290 19.03 -10.28 -19.56
CA SER A 290 17.63 -9.93 -19.36
C SER A 290 17.16 -10.28 -17.96
N ARG A 291 17.55 -11.46 -17.47
CA ARG A 291 17.22 -11.91 -16.13
C ARG A 291 17.81 -11.00 -15.05
N ALA A 292 19.11 -10.68 -15.14
CA ALA A 292 19.77 -9.76 -14.23
C ALA A 292 19.11 -8.36 -14.27
N THR A 293 18.67 -7.92 -15.44
CA THR A 293 17.93 -6.67 -15.60
C THR A 293 16.60 -6.71 -14.85
N LEU A 294 15.81 -7.77 -15.00
CA LEU A 294 14.54 -7.94 -14.28
C LEU A 294 14.75 -8.03 -12.76
N GLU A 295 15.78 -8.72 -12.30
CA GLU A 295 16.12 -8.79 -10.86
C GLU A 295 16.44 -7.42 -10.28
N ARG A 296 17.13 -6.54 -11.01
CA ARG A 296 17.34 -5.16 -10.59
C ARG A 296 16.04 -4.35 -10.59
N VAL A 297 15.27 -4.42 -11.67
CA VAL A 297 14.00 -3.67 -11.81
C VAL A 297 13.01 -4.03 -10.69
N TYR A 298 12.91 -5.32 -10.37
CA TYR A 298 11.99 -5.86 -9.36
C TYR A 298 12.69 -6.24 -8.05
N ALA A 299 13.85 -5.64 -7.74
CA ALA A 299 14.66 -6.05 -6.58
C ALA A 299 13.89 -6.01 -5.25
N MET A 300 13.01 -5.02 -5.08
CA MET A 300 12.15 -4.93 -3.91
C MET A 300 11.11 -6.05 -3.85
N ASP A 301 10.53 -6.48 -4.97
CA ASP A 301 9.62 -7.63 -4.97
C ASP A 301 10.38 -8.91 -4.60
N TYR A 302 11.58 -9.12 -5.16
CA TYR A 302 12.42 -10.27 -4.82
C TYR A 302 12.78 -10.29 -3.34
N CYS A 303 13.27 -9.16 -2.81
CA CYS A 303 13.69 -9.07 -1.43
C CYS A 303 12.51 -9.20 -0.46
N VAL A 304 11.42 -8.47 -0.67
CA VAL A 304 10.32 -8.39 0.31
C VAL A 304 9.54 -9.70 0.41
N PHE A 305 9.40 -10.41 -0.71
CA PHE A 305 8.67 -11.68 -0.78
C PHE A 305 9.60 -12.89 -0.76
N ASP A 306 10.89 -12.70 -0.42
CA ASP A 306 11.90 -13.77 -0.36
C ASP A 306 11.89 -14.71 -1.59
N TYR A 307 11.64 -14.15 -2.77
CA TYR A 307 11.80 -14.91 -4.00
C TYR A 307 13.29 -15.13 -4.25
N PRO A 308 13.72 -16.37 -4.53
CA PRO A 308 15.10 -16.62 -4.89
C PRO A 308 15.41 -15.96 -6.25
N PRO A 309 16.62 -15.40 -6.44
CA PRO A 309 17.06 -14.99 -7.77
C PRO A 309 17.20 -16.22 -8.68
N LEU A 310 17.07 -16.00 -9.99
CA LEU A 310 17.14 -17.02 -11.01
C LEU A 310 18.53 -17.02 -11.68
N PRO A 311 19.01 -18.13 -12.23
CA PRO A 311 18.82 -19.51 -11.81
C PRO A 311 19.94 -19.88 -10.81
N LEU A 312 19.64 -20.73 -9.84
CA LEU A 312 20.65 -21.75 -9.58
C LEU A 312 20.60 -22.66 -10.80
N PRO A 313 21.69 -22.84 -11.57
CA PRO A 313 21.72 -23.87 -12.60
C PRO A 313 21.22 -25.17 -11.96
N PRO A 314 20.47 -26.01 -12.70
CA PRO A 314 20.08 -27.31 -12.17
C PRO A 314 21.37 -27.94 -11.62
N PRO A 315 21.41 -28.38 -10.34
CA PRO A 315 22.60 -29.03 -9.82
C PRO A 315 22.96 -30.09 -10.83
N SER A 316 24.15 -29.99 -11.43
CA SER A 316 24.56 -30.83 -12.55
C SER A 316 24.36 -32.28 -12.12
N THR A 317 23.28 -32.89 -12.60
CA THR A 317 22.87 -34.24 -12.24
C THR A 317 23.77 -35.21 -12.98
N GLU A 318 24.95 -35.47 -12.43
CA GLU A 318 25.62 -36.76 -12.68
C GLU A 318 25.39 -37.77 -11.54
N GLU A 319 24.83 -37.40 -10.38
CA GLU A 319 24.60 -38.36 -9.29
C GLU A 319 23.20 -38.24 -8.65
N GLY A 320 22.20 -38.81 -9.33
CA GLY A 320 21.19 -39.73 -8.77
C GLY A 320 20.39 -39.44 -7.48
N GLY A 321 20.42 -38.24 -6.89
CA GLY A 321 19.63 -37.91 -5.70
C GLY A 321 18.24 -37.35 -6.06
N GLU A 322 17.17 -38.02 -5.61
CA GLU A 322 15.76 -37.55 -5.67
C GLU A 322 15.48 -36.35 -4.74
N ASP A 323 16.46 -35.51 -4.46
CA ASP A 323 16.28 -34.31 -3.64
C ASP A 323 15.61 -33.24 -4.52
N ALA A 324 14.29 -33.31 -4.59
CA ALA A 324 13.47 -32.29 -5.23
C ALA A 324 13.89 -30.90 -4.71
N ALA A 325 14.23 -30.00 -5.64
CA ALA A 325 14.56 -28.63 -5.29
C ALA A 325 13.49 -28.07 -4.35
N PRO A 326 13.88 -27.39 -3.25
CA PRO A 326 12.92 -26.87 -2.29
C PRO A 326 11.90 -26.00 -3.02
N VAL A 327 10.63 -26.35 -2.91
CA VAL A 327 9.53 -25.57 -3.49
C VAL A 327 9.64 -24.15 -2.93
N SER A 328 9.91 -23.18 -3.79
CA SER A 328 10.12 -21.79 -3.34
C SER A 328 8.83 -21.27 -2.70
N SER A 329 8.87 -21.02 -1.39
CA SER A 329 7.78 -20.34 -0.70
C SER A 329 8.05 -18.83 -0.67
N CYS A 330 7.28 -18.10 -1.44
CA CYS A 330 7.23 -16.64 -1.53
C CYS A 330 6.65 -15.92 -0.29
N VAL A 331 6.06 -16.66 0.65
CA VAL A 331 5.61 -16.08 1.93
C VAL A 331 6.51 -16.52 3.08
N GLY A 332 7.43 -17.47 2.86
CA GLY A 332 8.34 -17.98 3.88
C GLY A 332 7.63 -18.21 5.22
N GLU A 333 8.22 -17.69 6.30
CA GLU A 333 7.64 -17.68 7.65
C GLU A 333 6.78 -16.42 7.94
N TYR A 334 6.65 -15.49 6.99
CA TYR A 334 5.96 -14.22 7.21
C TYR A 334 4.45 -14.42 7.25
N THR A 335 3.87 -14.25 8.44
CA THR A 335 2.44 -14.49 8.64
C THR A 335 1.69 -13.27 9.16
N THR A 336 2.39 -12.16 9.47
CA THR A 336 1.76 -10.94 10.00
C THR A 336 2.18 -9.67 9.24
N PRO A 337 1.33 -8.62 9.24
CA PRO A 337 1.65 -7.34 8.61
C PRO A 337 2.92 -6.67 9.15
N GLU A 338 3.21 -6.84 10.44
CA GLU A 338 4.40 -6.26 11.08
C GLU A 338 5.69 -6.90 10.55
N MET A 339 5.67 -8.20 10.26
CA MET A 339 6.83 -8.89 9.70
C MET A 339 7.12 -8.39 8.28
N PHE A 340 6.10 -8.29 7.42
CA PHE A 340 6.24 -7.72 6.08
C PHE A 340 6.70 -6.26 6.11
N THR A 341 6.14 -5.44 7.01
CA THR A 341 6.55 -4.05 7.20
C THR A 341 8.04 -3.95 7.61
N SER A 342 8.49 -4.83 8.50
CA SER A 342 9.88 -4.88 8.94
C SER A 342 10.80 -5.31 7.81
N LYS A 343 10.39 -6.34 7.04
CA LYS A 343 11.13 -6.84 5.88
C LYS A 343 11.25 -5.77 4.78
N TYR A 344 10.17 -5.05 4.47
CA TYR A 344 10.20 -3.93 3.52
C TYR A 344 11.22 -2.87 3.92
N LYS A 345 11.23 -2.46 5.20
CA LYS A 345 12.22 -1.49 5.70
C LYS A 345 13.65 -2.02 5.61
N GLN A 346 13.86 -3.30 5.91
CA GLN A 346 15.17 -3.95 5.74
C GLN A 346 15.61 -3.90 4.28
N CYS A 347 14.79 -4.37 3.34
CA CYS A 347 15.07 -4.36 1.91
C CYS A 347 15.36 -2.94 1.41
N LEU A 348 14.56 -1.95 1.84
CA LEU A 348 14.79 -0.56 1.47
C LEU A 348 16.16 -0.05 1.94
N MET A 349 16.64 -0.47 3.12
CA MET A 349 17.98 -0.14 3.61
C MET A 349 19.10 -0.82 2.80
N GLU A 350 18.90 -2.07 2.40
CA GLU A 350 19.85 -2.86 1.60
C GLU A 350 19.97 -2.31 0.17
N HIS A 351 18.87 -1.78 -0.39
CA HIS A 351 18.81 -1.23 -1.75
C HIS A 351 19.02 0.28 -1.83
N LYS A 352 19.45 0.97 -0.76
CA LYS A 352 19.68 2.43 -0.83
C LYS A 352 20.74 2.80 -1.89
N PRO A 353 20.51 3.87 -2.67
CA PRO A 353 21.45 4.34 -3.68
C PRO A 353 22.87 4.58 -3.16
N GLU A 354 23.02 5.04 -1.92
CA GLU A 354 24.31 5.29 -1.27
C GLU A 354 25.15 4.01 -1.07
N GLN A 355 24.50 2.84 -1.00
CA GLN A 355 25.18 1.54 -0.99
C GLN A 355 25.47 1.05 -2.41
N ALA A 356 24.59 1.33 -3.38
CA ALA A 356 24.82 1.04 -4.80
C ALA A 356 26.04 1.81 -5.34
N ALA A 357 26.25 3.07 -4.94
CA ALA A 357 27.41 3.87 -5.34
C ALA A 357 28.77 3.29 -4.86
N LYS A 358 28.77 2.37 -3.90
CA LYS A 358 29.98 1.67 -3.42
C LYS A 358 30.26 0.36 -4.17
N LYS A 359 29.31 -0.10 -5.00
CA LYS A 359 29.48 -1.26 -5.90
C LYS A 359 29.46 -0.76 -7.36
N PRO A 360 30.64 -0.48 -7.97
CA PRO A 360 30.73 0.15 -9.29
C PRO A 360 30.11 -0.66 -10.44
N GLU A 361 29.71 -1.91 -10.21
CA GLU A 361 29.12 -2.79 -11.23
C GLU A 361 27.57 -2.81 -11.21
N ALA A 362 26.93 -2.21 -10.20
CA ALA A 362 25.47 -2.19 -10.09
C ALA A 362 24.88 -0.90 -10.70
N VAL A 363 24.72 -0.87 -12.02
CA VAL A 363 23.94 0.19 -12.70
C VAL A 363 22.45 -0.08 -12.44
N TRP A 364 21.80 0.80 -11.69
CA TRP A 364 20.34 0.80 -11.49
C TRP A 364 19.71 1.81 -12.43
N PRO A 365 18.48 1.58 -12.94
CA PRO A 365 17.77 2.58 -13.74
C PRO A 365 17.65 3.91 -12.98
N VAL A 366 17.99 5.03 -13.62
CA VAL A 366 17.96 6.37 -13.00
C VAL A 366 16.56 6.70 -12.48
N THR A 367 15.51 6.27 -13.18
CA THR A 367 14.10 6.40 -12.78
C THR A 367 13.82 5.65 -11.47
N TYR A 368 14.37 4.46 -11.31
CA TYR A 368 14.24 3.65 -10.10
C TYR A 368 14.99 4.27 -8.91
N LEU A 369 16.23 4.74 -9.10
CA LEU A 369 16.97 5.45 -8.06
C LEU A 369 16.32 6.78 -7.68
N ALA A 370 15.79 7.53 -8.65
CA ALA A 370 15.04 8.75 -8.40
C ALA A 370 13.74 8.46 -7.63
N ARG A 371 13.11 7.31 -7.85
CA ARG A 371 11.94 6.86 -7.07
C ARG A 371 12.32 6.41 -5.66
N LEU A 372 13.31 5.53 -5.52
CA LEU A 372 13.84 5.11 -4.21
C LEU A 372 14.37 6.28 -3.38
N SER A 373 15.03 7.26 -4.02
CA SER A 373 15.51 8.47 -3.34
C SER A 373 14.35 9.36 -2.88
N ARG A 374 13.23 9.39 -3.60
CA ARG A 374 12.01 10.10 -3.17
C ARG A 374 11.33 9.40 -1.99
N ILE A 375 11.31 8.06 -1.97
CA ILE A 375 10.86 7.27 -0.82
C ILE A 375 11.77 7.52 0.39
N ALA A 376 13.09 7.53 0.19
CA ALA A 376 14.06 7.70 1.28
C ALA A 376 14.12 9.14 1.86
N ASN A 377 13.64 10.16 1.13
CA ASN A 377 13.73 11.56 1.53
C ASN A 377 12.47 12.37 1.13
N PRO A 378 11.39 12.33 1.94
CA PRO A 378 10.10 12.92 1.58
C PRO A 378 10.01 14.46 1.68
N GLU A 379 11.04 15.15 2.18
CA GLU A 379 11.01 16.60 2.50
C GLU A 379 11.46 17.55 1.36
N GLY A 380 11.73 17.05 0.15
CA GLY A 380 12.12 17.91 -0.99
C GLY A 380 10.95 18.66 -1.64
N GLU A 381 11.09 19.98 -1.86
CA GLU A 381 10.18 20.84 -2.63
C GLU A 381 9.95 20.27 -4.05
N ARG A 382 8.70 20.25 -4.53
CA ARG A 382 8.35 19.77 -5.87
C ARG A 382 7.25 20.62 -6.53
N ASP A 383 7.41 20.80 -7.84
CA ASP A 383 6.51 21.49 -8.77
C ASP A 383 5.24 20.66 -9.05
N ASP A 384 4.09 21.31 -9.10
CA ASP A 384 2.75 20.72 -8.85
C ASP A 384 1.94 20.37 -10.12
N ASP A 385 2.54 20.31 -11.31
CA ASP A 385 1.80 20.25 -12.58
C ASP A 385 2.14 19.02 -13.46
N SER A 386 1.59 17.83 -13.18
CA SER A 386 1.24 16.82 -14.21
C SER A 386 0.48 15.62 -13.61
N TYR A 387 -0.31 14.93 -14.45
CA TYR A 387 -1.24 13.80 -14.21
C TYR A 387 -2.70 14.18 -13.92
N GLY A 388 -3.42 14.51 -14.99
CA GLY A 388 -4.87 14.31 -15.07
C GLY A 388 -5.14 12.83 -15.36
N ALA A 389 -6.08 12.25 -14.61
CA ALA A 389 -6.62 10.93 -14.93
C ALA A 389 -7.69 11.10 -16.03
N ASP A 390 -7.63 10.24 -17.04
CA ASP A 390 -8.56 10.25 -18.18
C ASP A 390 -9.97 9.83 -17.75
N ASP A 391 -10.88 10.81 -17.73
CA ASP A 391 -12.34 10.59 -17.58
C ASP A 391 -12.97 9.98 -18.87
N ASP A 392 -12.19 9.77 -19.93
CA ASP A 392 -12.66 9.27 -21.23
C ASP A 392 -12.91 7.75 -21.26
N GLU A 393 -12.36 6.97 -20.31
CA GLU A 393 -12.67 5.53 -20.16
C GLU A 393 -14.12 5.28 -19.68
N LEU A 394 -14.76 6.31 -19.09
CA LEU A 394 -16.13 6.25 -18.57
C LEU A 394 -17.21 6.37 -19.66
N ALA A 395 -16.88 7.02 -20.79
CA ALA A 395 -17.83 7.24 -21.89
C ALA A 395 -18.04 5.97 -22.74
N ALA A 396 -17.00 5.15 -22.93
CA ALA A 396 -17.08 3.94 -23.75
C ALA A 396 -17.94 2.83 -23.10
N TYR A 397 -17.99 2.76 -21.77
CA TYR A 397 -18.78 1.74 -21.05
C TYR A 397 -20.28 2.06 -20.92
N LEU A 398 -20.69 3.32 -21.11
CA LEU A 398 -22.10 3.73 -20.98
C LEU A 398 -22.85 3.71 -22.32
N GLU A 399 -22.17 3.59 -23.45
CA GLU A 399 -22.81 3.50 -24.78
C GLU A 399 -23.16 2.07 -25.21
N GLU A 400 -22.52 1.04 -24.63
CA GLU A 400 -22.90 -0.35 -24.87
C GLU A 400 -23.93 -0.82 -23.81
N GLY A 401 -25.20 -0.63 -24.15
CA GLY A 401 -26.34 -0.97 -23.30
C GLY A 401 -26.24 -2.36 -22.66
N LEU A 402 -26.49 -2.40 -21.35
CA LEU A 402 -26.68 -3.62 -20.58
C LEU A 402 -27.67 -4.55 -21.31
N PRO A 403 -27.35 -5.85 -21.51
CA PRO A 403 -28.34 -6.81 -21.96
C PRO A 403 -29.44 -6.96 -20.88
N PRO A 404 -30.68 -7.29 -21.29
CA PRO A 404 -31.85 -7.31 -20.41
C PRO A 404 -31.79 -8.32 -19.27
#